data_AF-A0ABD2PV83-F1
#
_entry.id   AF-A0ABD2PV83-F1
#
_cell.length_a   1.000
_cell.length_b   1.000
_cell.length_c   1.000
_cell.angle_alpha   90.00
_cell.angle_beta   90.00
_cell.angle_gamma   90.00
#
_symmetry.space_group_name_H-M   'P 1'
#
loop_
_entity.id
_entity.type
_entity.pdbx_description
1 polymer ?
#
loop_
_entity_poly.entity_id
_entity_poly.type
_entity_poly.pdbx_seq_one_letter_code
_entity_poly.pdbx_strand_id
1 'polypeptide(L)'
;MSLNTSSSFQWDDYLERTNGYEAPPINNFTTGVLLEAVDQRSAVHDDPPPQTSRRHGATQQVRRFRAAQFALATVVEIWGARIRVRLVGTDDRNDCWFLVDSDQIRPYPSGDPLQPPFGYMYSHSVWSRTLRKAIDTHIAADPTWFIPSPANPSENFFREGQKLEAVDRHNAQLICPATIGSVSGEYVQISFDGWSGAFDYWTRYDSRDLLPVGWCKAAGHPLQSPGHVALKIADKSMTDSPSHLAHINLKLDRPERPSSLVCPSHYPSKKKM
;
A
#
# COMPACT_ATOMS: atom_id res chain seq x y z
N MET A 1 -28.02 -25.10 19.86
CA MET A 1 -26.61 -24.93 19.44
C MET A 1 -26.64 -24.08 18.17
N SER A 2 -26.45 -22.78 18.32
CA SER A 2 -26.51 -21.83 17.20
C SER A 2 -25.17 -21.88 16.48
N LEU A 3 -25.17 -22.31 15.22
CA LEU A 3 -23.99 -22.27 14.36
C LEU A 3 -23.68 -20.80 14.07
N ASN A 4 -22.53 -20.35 14.55
CA ASN A 4 -22.05 -18.98 14.39
C ASN A 4 -21.59 -18.80 12.93
N THR A 5 -22.47 -18.28 12.07
CA THR A 5 -22.18 -18.02 10.64
C THR A 5 -21.59 -16.64 10.43
N SER A 6 -20.51 -16.31 11.12
CA SER A 6 -19.64 -15.20 10.72
C SER A 6 -18.19 -15.62 10.88
N SER A 7 -17.67 -16.33 9.88
CA SER A 7 -16.23 -16.58 9.75
C SER A 7 -15.55 -15.38 9.07
N SER A 8 -15.86 -14.16 9.51
CA SER A 8 -15.16 -12.97 9.03
C SER A 8 -13.73 -13.01 9.56
N PHE A 9 -12.76 -12.88 8.66
CA PHE A 9 -11.36 -12.70 9.03
C PHE A 9 -11.22 -11.50 9.98
N GLN A 10 -10.59 -11.71 11.13
CA GLN A 10 -10.32 -10.68 12.13
C GLN A 10 -8.85 -10.27 12.00
N TRP A 11 -8.60 -8.97 11.83
CA TRP A 11 -7.24 -8.44 11.68
C TRP A 11 -6.42 -8.59 12.95
N ASP A 12 -7.05 -8.41 14.10
CA ASP A 12 -6.42 -8.62 15.41
C ASP A 12 -5.88 -10.06 15.53
N ASP A 13 -6.68 -11.07 15.16
CA ASP A 13 -6.26 -12.48 15.16
C ASP A 13 -5.08 -12.74 14.20
N TYR A 14 -5.02 -12.06 13.05
CA TYR A 14 -3.91 -12.21 12.10
C TYR A 14 -2.63 -11.55 12.62
N LEU A 15 -2.74 -10.34 13.17
CA LEU A 15 -1.61 -9.60 13.74
C LEU A 15 -1.05 -10.34 14.96
N GLU A 16 -1.92 -10.88 15.83
CA GLU A 16 -1.51 -11.74 16.94
C GLU A 16 -0.81 -13.02 16.45
N ARG A 17 -1.34 -13.69 15.41
CA ARG A 17 -0.73 -14.92 14.85
C ARG A 17 0.58 -14.68 14.11
N THR A 18 0.77 -13.50 13.54
CA THR A 18 1.98 -13.14 12.77
C THR A 18 2.99 -12.35 13.59
N ASN A 19 2.69 -12.06 14.87
CA ASN A 19 3.47 -11.12 15.69
C ASN A 19 3.66 -9.75 14.99
N GLY A 20 2.66 -9.34 14.20
CA GLY A 20 2.62 -8.08 13.47
C GLY A 20 2.18 -6.93 14.36
N TYR A 21 2.82 -5.77 14.24
CA TYR A 21 2.44 -4.57 14.98
C TYR A 21 1.41 -3.74 14.21
N GLU A 22 0.38 -3.26 14.91
CA GLU A 22 -0.44 -2.14 14.45
C GLU A 22 0.39 -0.85 14.53
N ALA A 23 1.09 -0.52 13.45
CA ALA A 23 1.25 0.85 12.99
C ALA A 23 2.15 0.86 11.76
N PRO A 24 1.79 1.57 10.69
CA PRO A 24 2.77 1.96 9.68
C PRO A 24 3.98 2.61 10.36
N PRO A 25 5.21 2.34 9.91
CA PRO A 25 6.39 2.89 10.56
C PRO A 25 6.41 4.42 10.51
N ILE A 26 6.94 5.04 11.57
CA ILE A 26 7.15 6.48 11.62
C ILE A 26 8.16 6.87 10.55
N ASN A 27 7.80 7.86 9.73
CA ASN A 27 8.66 8.38 8.69
C ASN A 27 9.39 9.66 9.16
N ASN A 28 10.72 9.59 9.22
CA ASN A 28 11.58 10.73 9.58
C ASN A 28 12.29 11.36 8.36
N PHE A 29 12.09 10.83 7.16
CA PHE A 29 12.72 11.34 5.94
C PHE A 29 12.20 12.73 5.57
N THR A 30 13.01 13.47 4.82
CA THR A 30 12.63 14.75 4.21
C THR A 30 13.00 14.73 2.72
N THR A 31 12.33 15.54 1.90
CA THR A 31 12.63 15.61 0.46
C THR A 31 14.01 16.24 0.23
N GLY A 32 14.71 15.76 -0.80
CA GLY A 32 16.01 16.27 -1.23
C GLY A 32 17.21 15.59 -0.55
N VAL A 33 17.00 14.68 0.40
CA VAL A 33 18.09 13.91 1.02
C VAL A 33 18.54 12.74 0.16
N LEU A 34 19.81 12.34 0.31
CA LEU A 34 20.40 11.18 -0.35
C LEU A 34 20.23 9.90 0.47
N LEU A 35 20.01 8.81 -0.24
CA LEU A 35 20.09 7.45 0.26
C LEU A 35 20.57 6.53 -0.86
N GLU A 36 20.85 5.28 -0.54
CA GLU A 36 21.02 4.24 -1.56
C GLU A 36 19.74 3.41 -1.66
N ALA A 37 19.26 3.18 -2.89
CA ALA A 37 18.06 2.40 -3.15
C ALA A 37 18.33 1.33 -4.22
N VAL A 38 17.67 0.19 -4.08
CA VAL A 38 17.64 -0.84 -5.12
C VAL A 38 16.94 -0.30 -6.36
N ASP A 39 17.52 -0.56 -7.52
CA ASP A 39 16.80 -0.42 -8.78
C ASP A 39 15.79 -1.57 -8.94
N GLN A 40 14.52 -1.30 -8.64
CA GLN A 40 13.45 -2.30 -8.68
C GLN A 40 13.22 -2.90 -10.06
N ARG A 41 13.65 -2.25 -11.15
CA ARG A 41 13.53 -2.82 -12.52
C ARG A 41 14.66 -3.79 -12.86
N SER A 42 15.76 -3.68 -12.14
CA SER A 42 16.83 -4.68 -12.17
C SER A 42 16.50 -5.87 -11.25
N ALA A 43 15.56 -5.71 -10.32
CA ALA A 43 15.02 -6.79 -9.49
C ALA A 43 13.94 -7.56 -10.27
N VAL A 44 13.97 -8.89 -10.20
CA VAL A 44 12.94 -9.74 -10.79
C VAL A 44 11.65 -9.55 -9.98
N HIS A 45 10.58 -9.05 -10.60
CA HIS A 45 9.25 -9.05 -10.00
C HIS A 45 8.69 -10.49 -9.99
N ASP A 46 8.17 -10.94 -8.85
CA ASP A 46 7.55 -12.26 -8.69
C ASP A 46 6.30 -12.40 -9.58
N ASP A 47 6.16 -13.53 -10.27
CA ASP A 47 4.89 -14.05 -10.84
C ASP A 47 4.99 -15.57 -11.10
N PRO A 48 4.26 -16.42 -10.34
CA PRO A 48 3.38 -17.40 -11.02
C PRO A 48 2.08 -17.67 -10.20
N PRO A 49 0.98 -18.24 -10.76
CA PRO A 49 0.94 -19.24 -11.84
C PRO A 49 -0.21 -19.08 -12.89
N PRO A 50 -0.07 -19.71 -14.08
CA PRO A 50 -0.84 -20.94 -14.30
C PRO A 50 -0.15 -22.03 -15.18
N GLN A 51 -0.23 -23.31 -14.77
CA GLN A 51 -0.40 -24.47 -15.69
C GLN A 51 -1.39 -25.50 -15.13
N THR A 52 -2.44 -25.76 -15.91
CA THR A 52 -3.45 -26.79 -15.68
C THR A 52 -2.91 -28.18 -16.07
N SER A 53 -2.78 -29.07 -15.07
CA SER A 53 -2.45 -30.51 -15.17
C SER A 53 -1.02 -30.90 -15.61
N ARG A 54 -0.17 -31.35 -14.66
CA ARG A 54 0.44 -32.71 -14.63
C ARG A 54 1.46 -32.90 -13.50
N ARG A 55 1.18 -33.94 -12.70
CA ARG A 55 2.02 -34.92 -11.99
C ARG A 55 3.27 -34.47 -11.20
N HIS A 56 3.17 -34.74 -9.90
CA HIS A 56 4.19 -35.18 -8.93
C HIS A 56 5.67 -34.89 -9.22
N GLY A 57 6.27 -34.13 -8.30
CA GLY A 57 7.64 -34.37 -7.86
C GLY A 57 8.71 -33.49 -8.49
N ALA A 58 8.61 -32.16 -8.36
CA ALA A 58 9.78 -31.29 -8.40
C ALA A 58 9.49 -29.97 -7.68
N THR A 59 10.14 -29.74 -6.53
CA THR A 59 10.27 -28.41 -5.94
C THR A 59 11.07 -27.54 -6.91
N GLN A 60 10.38 -26.72 -7.70
CA GLN A 60 11.00 -25.74 -8.56
C GLN A 60 11.52 -24.60 -7.67
N GLN A 61 12.78 -24.69 -7.23
CA GLN A 61 13.48 -23.55 -6.67
C GLN A 61 13.53 -22.47 -7.76
N VAL A 62 12.71 -21.43 -7.59
CA VAL A 62 12.79 -20.20 -8.36
C VAL A 62 14.18 -19.64 -8.12
N ARG A 63 15.07 -19.80 -9.10
CA ARG A 63 16.40 -19.21 -9.07
C ARG A 63 16.21 -17.69 -9.04
N ARG A 64 16.45 -17.06 -7.89
CA ARG A 64 16.57 -15.60 -7.75
C ARG A 64 17.74 -15.14 -8.64
N PHE A 65 17.46 -14.71 -9.86
CA PHE A 65 18.49 -14.30 -10.80
C PHE A 65 18.76 -12.79 -10.67
N ARG A 66 19.99 -12.48 -10.24
CA ARG A 66 20.64 -11.17 -9.98
C ARG A 66 20.42 -10.59 -8.59
N ALA A 67 21.54 -10.34 -7.90
CA ALA A 67 21.57 -9.54 -6.69
C ALA A 67 21.04 -8.13 -7.00
N ALA A 68 20.18 -7.62 -6.12
CA ALA A 68 19.66 -6.27 -6.21
C ALA A 68 20.82 -5.26 -6.29
N GLN A 69 20.82 -4.42 -7.33
CA GLN A 69 21.84 -3.38 -7.51
C GLN A 69 21.38 -2.10 -6.83
N PHE A 70 22.13 -1.64 -5.82
CA PHE A 70 21.92 -0.35 -5.19
C PHE A 70 22.53 0.78 -6.04
N ALA A 71 21.79 1.88 -6.17
CA ALA A 71 22.23 3.12 -6.79
C ALA A 71 22.03 4.29 -5.81
N LEU A 72 22.75 5.40 -6.04
CA LEU A 72 22.47 6.63 -5.31
C LEU A 72 21.09 7.15 -5.72
N ALA A 73 20.29 7.57 -4.75
CA ALA A 73 18.96 8.11 -4.98
C ALA A 73 18.71 9.36 -4.13
N THR A 74 17.74 10.15 -4.57
CA THR A 74 17.21 11.31 -3.83
C THR A 74 15.76 11.05 -3.44
N VAL A 75 15.36 11.40 -2.22
CA VAL A 75 13.94 11.40 -1.84
C VAL A 75 13.25 12.57 -2.54
N VAL A 76 12.28 12.30 -3.41
CA VAL A 76 11.58 13.34 -4.19
C VAL A 76 10.20 13.66 -3.65
N GLU A 77 9.54 12.72 -2.97
CA GLU A 77 8.19 12.87 -2.43
C GLU A 77 7.98 11.93 -1.23
N ILE A 78 7.10 12.29 -0.30
CA ILE A 78 6.82 11.54 0.93
C ILE A 78 5.33 11.44 1.15
N TRP A 79 4.81 10.22 1.22
CA TRP A 79 3.40 9.93 1.48
C TRP A 79 3.28 8.97 2.66
N GLY A 80 3.00 9.50 3.84
CA GLY A 80 2.90 8.69 5.05
C GLY A 80 4.19 7.92 5.33
N ALA A 81 4.08 6.61 5.49
CA ALA A 81 5.21 5.71 5.71
C ALA A 81 5.96 5.30 4.42
N ARG A 82 5.64 5.90 3.27
CA ARG A 82 6.30 5.64 1.99
C ARG A 82 7.09 6.85 1.51
N ILE A 83 8.22 6.57 0.89
CA ILE A 83 9.06 7.55 0.21
C ILE A 83 9.11 7.22 -1.28
N ARG A 84 8.99 8.26 -2.11
CA ARG A 84 9.30 8.19 -3.54
C ARG A 84 10.73 8.63 -3.72
N VAL A 85 11.51 7.82 -4.40
CA VAL A 85 12.93 8.11 -4.66
C VAL A 85 13.20 8.16 -6.14
N ARG A 86 14.07 9.10 -6.54
CA ARG A 86 14.62 9.18 -7.89
C ARG A 86 16.07 8.75 -7.87
N LEU A 87 16.40 7.75 -8.69
CA LEU A 87 17.77 7.31 -8.87
C LEU A 87 18.57 8.42 -9.58
N VAL A 88 19.79 8.66 -9.10
CA VAL A 88 20.63 9.75 -9.61
C VAL A 88 20.94 9.52 -11.09
N GLY A 89 20.57 10.50 -11.91
CA GLY A 89 20.76 10.47 -13.37
C GLY A 89 19.64 9.79 -14.16
N THR A 90 18.49 9.50 -13.54
CA THR A 90 17.25 9.10 -14.21
C THR A 90 16.22 10.23 -14.24
N ASP A 91 15.11 10.02 -14.97
CA ASP A 91 13.93 10.89 -14.97
C ASP A 91 12.87 10.42 -13.96
N ASP A 92 11.70 11.07 -13.97
CA ASP A 92 10.59 10.84 -13.06
C ASP A 92 9.74 9.60 -13.36
N ARG A 93 9.82 9.09 -14.60
CA ARG A 93 9.19 7.84 -15.05
C ARG A 93 9.80 6.61 -14.39
N ASN A 94 10.96 6.80 -13.79
CA ASN A 94 11.82 5.78 -13.23
C ASN A 94 11.85 5.83 -11.70
N ASP A 95 11.00 6.67 -11.10
CA ASP A 95 10.92 6.80 -9.64
C ASP A 95 10.37 5.53 -9.02
N CYS A 96 10.93 5.15 -7.88
CA CYS A 96 10.53 3.97 -7.12
C CYS A 96 9.88 4.40 -5.81
N TRP A 97 8.91 3.63 -5.34
CA TRP A 97 8.28 3.83 -4.03
C TRP A 97 8.75 2.75 -3.07
N PHE A 98 9.19 3.16 -1.89
CA PHE A 98 9.62 2.27 -0.81
C PHE A 98 8.88 2.61 0.48
N LEU A 99 8.62 1.59 1.31
CA LEU A 99 8.36 1.82 2.73
C LEU A 99 9.66 2.25 3.41
N VAL A 100 9.56 3.07 4.46
CA VAL A 100 10.73 3.54 5.21
C VAL A 100 11.48 2.45 5.97
N ASP A 101 10.85 1.29 6.17
CA ASP A 101 11.44 0.09 6.76
C ASP A 101 11.90 -0.93 5.70
N SER A 102 11.93 -0.56 4.43
CA SER A 102 12.34 -1.48 3.38
C SER A 102 13.85 -1.78 3.46
N ASP A 103 14.19 -3.07 3.36
CA ASP A 103 15.57 -3.54 3.18
C ASP A 103 16.18 -3.18 1.82
N GLN A 104 15.38 -2.61 0.91
CA GLN A 104 15.79 -2.13 -0.40
C GLN A 104 16.24 -0.66 -0.39
N ILE A 105 16.22 -0.01 0.76
CA ILE A 105 16.83 1.31 0.98
C ILE A 105 17.85 1.22 2.11
N ARG A 106 18.92 2.01 2.04
CA ARG A 106 19.95 2.06 3.08
C ARG A 106 20.67 3.41 3.13
N PRO A 107 21.36 3.72 4.24
CA PRO A 107 22.13 4.95 4.37
C PRO A 107 23.19 5.07 3.26
N TYR A 108 23.41 6.31 2.81
CA TYR A 108 24.59 6.68 2.04
C TYR A 108 25.62 7.38 2.96
N PRO A 109 26.91 7.06 2.86
CA PRO A 109 27.51 5.96 2.09
C PRO A 109 27.39 4.61 2.81
N SER A 110 27.13 3.54 2.06
CA SER A 110 27.16 2.16 2.58
C SER A 110 28.55 1.53 2.62
N GLY A 111 29.49 2.07 1.85
CA GLY A 111 30.83 1.50 1.62
C GLY A 111 30.92 0.61 0.38
N ASP A 112 29.80 0.23 -0.23
CA ASP A 112 29.80 -0.53 -1.48
C ASP A 112 29.93 0.39 -2.72
N PRO A 113 30.51 -0.10 -3.83
CA PRO A 113 30.61 0.67 -5.06
C PRO A 113 29.24 0.82 -5.73
N LEU A 114 28.86 2.08 -6.02
CA LEU A 114 27.61 2.41 -6.70
C LEU A 114 27.75 2.33 -8.23
N GLN A 115 26.78 1.67 -8.86
CA GLN A 115 26.68 1.56 -10.31
C GLN A 115 25.64 2.54 -10.88
N PRO A 116 25.76 2.95 -12.15
CA PRO A 116 24.69 3.67 -12.83
C PRO A 116 23.40 2.84 -12.80
N PRO A 117 22.23 3.44 -12.49
CA PRO A 117 20.96 2.74 -12.49
C PRO A 117 20.51 2.33 -13.90
N PHE A 118 19.59 1.38 -13.99
CA PHE A 118 18.85 1.11 -15.22
C PHE A 118 18.02 2.35 -15.60
N GLY A 119 18.08 2.72 -16.88
CA GLY A 119 17.50 3.98 -17.36
C GLY A 119 18.34 5.22 -17.05
N TYR A 120 19.61 5.07 -16.68
CA TYR A 120 20.56 6.18 -16.65
C TYR A 120 20.60 6.89 -18.01
N MET A 121 20.32 8.19 -18.01
CA MET A 121 20.02 8.94 -19.22
C MET A 121 21.26 9.43 -19.97
N TYR A 122 22.45 9.22 -19.42
CA TYR A 122 23.71 9.75 -19.95
C TYR A 122 24.69 8.62 -20.30
N SER A 123 25.80 8.97 -20.94
CA SER A 123 26.90 8.02 -21.14
C SER A 123 27.46 7.53 -19.80
N HIS A 124 27.70 6.23 -19.66
CA HIS A 124 28.30 5.66 -18.45
C HIS A 124 29.66 6.29 -18.11
N SER A 125 30.39 6.81 -19.11
CA SER A 125 31.66 7.53 -18.93
C SER A 125 31.54 8.77 -18.03
N VAL A 126 30.36 9.38 -17.90
CA VAL A 126 30.13 10.55 -17.04
C VAL A 126 29.57 10.21 -15.67
N TRP A 127 29.29 8.93 -15.37
CA TRP A 127 28.70 8.47 -14.11
C TRP A 127 29.42 9.03 -12.88
N SER A 128 30.74 8.89 -12.82
CA SER A 128 31.54 9.37 -11.68
C SER A 128 31.39 10.87 -11.42
N ARG A 129 31.16 11.66 -12.47
CA ARG A 129 30.91 13.11 -12.34
C ARG A 129 29.48 13.37 -11.85
N THR A 130 28.50 12.66 -12.39
CA THR A 130 27.10 12.75 -11.96
C THR A 130 26.95 12.40 -10.48
N LEU A 131 27.58 11.30 -10.06
CA LEU A 131 27.59 10.84 -8.67
C LEU A 131 28.19 11.90 -7.74
N ARG A 132 29.39 12.40 -8.07
CA ARG A 132 30.05 13.46 -7.29
C ARG A 132 29.19 14.71 -7.18
N LYS A 133 28.61 15.17 -8.30
CA LYS A 133 27.71 16.34 -8.29
C LYS A 133 26.53 16.14 -7.34
N ALA A 134 25.90 14.95 -7.35
CA ALA A 134 24.79 14.67 -6.45
C ALA A 134 25.22 14.71 -4.98
N ILE A 135 26.35 14.08 -4.65
CA ILE A 135 26.94 14.08 -3.29
C ILE A 135 27.25 15.50 -2.82
N ASP A 136 27.79 16.35 -3.70
CA ASP A 136 28.13 17.74 -3.36
C ASP A 136 26.90 18.65 -3.23
N THR A 137 25.77 18.26 -3.84
CA THR A 137 24.53 19.08 -3.89
C THR A 137 23.57 18.77 -2.74
N HIS A 138 23.54 17.53 -2.26
CA HIS A 138 22.52 17.03 -1.35
C HIS A 138 23.12 16.50 -0.05
N ILE A 139 22.32 16.52 1.02
CA ILE A 139 22.72 15.98 2.33
C ILE A 139 22.25 14.52 2.40
N ALA A 140 23.08 13.63 2.97
CA ALA A 140 22.68 12.25 3.24
C ALA A 140 21.59 12.19 4.31
N ALA A 141 20.62 11.29 4.13
CA ALA A 141 19.64 10.96 5.17
C ALA A 141 20.35 10.48 6.44
N ASP A 142 19.83 10.85 7.60
CA ASP A 142 20.40 10.41 8.87
C ASP A 142 20.27 8.88 8.99
N PRO A 143 21.35 8.14 9.32
CA PRO A 143 21.30 6.69 9.47
C PRO A 143 20.24 6.20 10.47
N THR A 144 19.87 7.02 11.46
CA THR A 144 18.82 6.71 12.45
C THR A 144 17.41 6.72 11.89
N TRP A 145 17.20 7.23 10.66
CA TRP A 145 15.90 7.22 9.98
C TRP A 145 15.59 5.88 9.31
N PHE A 146 16.60 5.02 9.15
CA PHE A 146 16.45 3.69 8.57
C PHE A 146 16.16 2.69 9.67
N ILE A 147 15.02 2.03 9.57
CA ILE A 147 14.55 1.06 10.57
C ILE A 147 14.53 -0.35 9.96
N PRO A 148 14.70 -1.40 10.77
CA PRO A 148 14.72 -2.77 10.27
C PRO A 148 13.39 -3.18 9.63
N SER A 149 13.48 -3.90 8.51
CA SER A 149 12.31 -4.55 7.91
C SER A 149 11.69 -5.54 8.91
N PRO A 150 10.34 -5.61 8.99
CA PRO A 150 9.68 -6.61 9.82
C PRO A 150 10.02 -8.03 9.35
N ALA A 151 9.93 -8.98 10.28
CA ALA A 151 10.11 -10.39 9.95
C ALA A 151 8.99 -10.86 9.00
N ASN A 152 9.36 -11.65 7.99
CA ASN A 152 8.37 -12.28 7.13
C ASN A 152 7.56 -13.30 7.94
N PRO A 153 6.24 -13.46 7.67
CA PRO A 153 5.47 -14.54 8.25
C PRO A 153 6.08 -15.90 7.90
N SER A 154 5.94 -16.89 8.79
CA SER A 154 6.54 -18.22 8.58
C SER A 154 5.89 -19.04 7.46
N GLU A 155 4.63 -18.72 7.13
CA GLU A 155 3.84 -19.40 6.11
C GLU A 155 2.72 -18.49 5.58
N ASN A 156 2.04 -18.95 4.52
CA ASN A 156 0.91 -18.23 3.92
C ASN A 156 -0.39 -18.48 4.71
N PHE A 157 -0.93 -17.43 5.33
CA PHE A 157 -2.19 -17.48 6.08
C PHE A 157 -3.39 -16.89 5.34
N PHE A 158 -3.21 -16.40 4.11
CA PHE A 158 -4.31 -15.80 3.33
C PHE A 158 -5.34 -16.83 2.89
N ARG A 159 -6.58 -16.37 2.72
CA ARG A 159 -7.71 -17.15 2.21
C ARG A 159 -8.43 -16.36 1.13
N GLU A 160 -8.94 -17.07 0.13
CA GLU A 160 -9.76 -16.49 -0.94
C GLU A 160 -10.94 -15.71 -0.35
N GLY A 161 -11.22 -14.55 -0.96
CA GLY A 161 -12.27 -13.63 -0.52
C GLY A 161 -11.88 -12.67 0.61
N GLN A 162 -10.70 -12.81 1.24
CA GLN A 162 -10.22 -11.83 2.21
C GLN A 162 -9.92 -10.49 1.55
N LYS A 163 -10.26 -9.40 2.24
CA LYS A 163 -10.00 -8.04 1.78
C LYS A 163 -8.68 -7.53 2.34
N LEU A 164 -8.02 -6.66 1.58
CA LEU A 164 -6.77 -6.02 1.94
C LEU A 164 -6.62 -4.68 1.20
N GLU A 165 -5.57 -3.95 1.52
CA GLU A 165 -5.08 -2.83 0.72
C GLU A 165 -3.85 -3.31 -0.06
N ALA A 166 -3.74 -2.97 -1.35
CA ALA A 166 -2.62 -3.43 -2.17
C ALA A 166 -2.10 -2.34 -3.11
N VAL A 167 -0.77 -2.35 -3.33
CA VAL A 167 -0.12 -1.47 -4.32
C VAL A 167 -0.52 -1.91 -5.72
N ASP A 168 -0.91 -0.95 -6.57
CA ASP A 168 -1.05 -1.18 -8.01
C ASP A 168 0.35 -1.17 -8.66
N ARG A 169 0.79 -2.31 -9.20
CA ARG A 169 2.13 -2.42 -9.82
C ARG A 169 2.26 -1.63 -11.12
N HIS A 170 1.16 -1.28 -11.78
CA HIS A 170 1.19 -0.41 -12.95
C HIS A 170 1.33 1.06 -12.57
N ASN A 171 0.90 1.41 -11.36
CA ASN A 171 1.03 2.74 -10.80
C ASN A 171 1.33 2.66 -9.30
N ALA A 172 2.61 2.46 -8.96
CA ALA A 172 3.06 2.16 -7.60
C ALA A 172 2.75 3.26 -6.56
N GLN A 173 2.36 4.46 -7.02
CA GLN A 173 1.85 5.52 -6.15
C GLN A 173 0.47 5.18 -5.55
N LEU A 174 -0.33 4.36 -6.23
CA LEU A 174 -1.68 4.02 -5.82
C LEU A 174 -1.66 2.81 -4.87
N ILE A 175 -2.40 2.95 -3.78
CA ILE A 175 -2.82 1.83 -2.94
C ILE A 175 -4.33 1.75 -3.07
N CYS A 176 -4.83 0.56 -3.37
CA CYS A 176 -6.22 0.33 -3.73
C CYS A 176 -6.85 -0.74 -2.83
N PRO A 177 -8.18 -0.67 -2.58
CA PRO A 177 -8.93 -1.78 -2.02
C PRO A 177 -8.84 -2.99 -2.94
N ALA A 178 -8.47 -4.13 -2.37
CA ALA A 178 -8.30 -5.37 -3.10
C ALA A 178 -8.91 -6.56 -2.34
N THR A 179 -9.02 -7.66 -3.05
CA THR A 179 -9.49 -8.95 -2.55
C THR A 179 -8.51 -10.05 -2.98
N ILE A 180 -8.24 -11.00 -2.08
CA ILE A 180 -7.51 -12.24 -2.42
C ILE A 180 -8.40 -13.06 -3.35
N GLY A 181 -8.06 -13.09 -4.64
CA GLY A 181 -8.82 -13.80 -5.67
C GLY A 181 -8.62 -15.32 -5.60
N SER A 182 -7.37 -15.75 -5.46
CA SER A 182 -6.96 -17.17 -5.43
C SER A 182 -5.74 -17.36 -4.53
N VAL A 183 -5.56 -18.57 -3.96
CA VAL A 183 -4.36 -18.92 -3.17
C VAL A 183 -3.68 -20.17 -3.77
N SER A 184 -2.36 -20.11 -3.97
CA SER A 184 -1.57 -21.22 -4.51
C SER A 184 -0.21 -21.34 -3.80
N GLY A 185 -0.16 -22.17 -2.75
CA GLY A 185 1.05 -22.37 -1.96
C GLY A 185 1.55 -21.06 -1.34
N GLU A 186 2.75 -20.63 -1.71
CA GLU A 186 3.32 -19.36 -1.25
C GLU A 186 2.81 -18.12 -2.02
N TYR A 187 1.97 -18.30 -3.04
CA TYR A 187 1.48 -17.19 -3.86
C TYR A 187 0.00 -16.90 -3.63
N VAL A 188 -0.37 -15.64 -3.72
CA VAL A 188 -1.74 -15.14 -3.67
C VAL A 188 -2.02 -14.29 -4.91
N GLN A 189 -3.23 -14.39 -5.43
CA GLN A 189 -3.70 -13.53 -6.51
C GLN A 189 -4.41 -12.33 -5.93
N ILE A 190 -3.95 -11.14 -6.28
CA ILE A 190 -4.56 -9.87 -5.87
C ILE A 190 -5.52 -9.43 -6.96
N SER A 191 -6.78 -9.17 -6.58
CA SER A 191 -7.81 -8.63 -7.47
C SER A 191 -8.32 -7.29 -6.97
N PHE A 192 -8.37 -6.29 -7.85
CA PHE A 192 -8.73 -4.91 -7.46
C PHE A 192 -10.23 -4.66 -7.53
N ASP A 193 -10.83 -4.26 -6.41
CA ASP A 193 -12.28 -4.13 -6.28
C ASP A 193 -12.85 -3.12 -7.28
N GLY A 194 -13.79 -3.55 -8.13
CA GLY A 194 -14.48 -2.69 -9.10
C GLY A 194 -13.72 -2.38 -10.39
N TRP A 195 -12.58 -3.01 -10.60
CA TRP A 195 -11.79 -2.93 -11.84
C TRP A 195 -11.90 -4.21 -12.65
N SER A 196 -11.59 -4.15 -13.95
CA SER A 196 -11.36 -5.36 -14.73
C SER A 196 -10.10 -6.03 -14.21
N GLY A 197 -10.07 -7.37 -14.14
CA GLY A 197 -8.91 -8.13 -13.66
C GLY A 197 -7.61 -8.01 -14.50
N ALA A 198 -7.50 -7.01 -15.36
CA ALA A 198 -6.30 -6.64 -16.11
C ALA A 198 -5.19 -6.08 -15.22
N PHE A 199 -5.52 -5.61 -14.02
CA PHE A 199 -4.56 -5.12 -13.03
C PHE A 199 -4.19 -6.18 -11.99
N ASP A 200 -4.87 -7.33 -12.03
CA ASP A 200 -4.65 -8.42 -11.08
C ASP A 200 -3.26 -9.01 -11.28
N TYR A 201 -2.60 -9.38 -10.20
CA TYR A 201 -1.27 -9.99 -10.25
C TYR A 201 -1.12 -11.09 -9.20
N TRP A 202 -0.19 -12.01 -9.45
CA TRP A 202 0.23 -12.97 -8.46
C TRP A 202 1.44 -12.41 -7.71
N THR A 203 1.52 -12.68 -6.41
CA THR A 203 2.69 -12.33 -5.63
C THR A 203 2.86 -13.29 -4.47
N ARG A 204 4.07 -13.40 -3.94
CA ARG A 204 4.29 -14.11 -2.69
C ARG A 204 3.52 -13.47 -1.53
N TYR A 205 3.09 -14.28 -0.58
CA TYR A 205 2.34 -13.84 0.61
C TYR A 205 3.10 -12.85 1.51
N ASP A 206 4.44 -12.85 1.45
CA ASP A 206 5.33 -11.97 2.22
C ASP A 206 5.69 -10.67 1.48
N SER A 207 5.00 -10.38 0.37
CA SER A 207 5.19 -9.15 -0.38
C SER A 207 4.83 -7.91 0.44
N ARG A 208 5.72 -6.90 0.38
CA ARG A 208 5.53 -5.58 1.01
C ARG A 208 4.50 -4.71 0.30
N ASP A 209 3.97 -5.16 -0.84
CA ASP A 209 2.87 -4.52 -1.56
C ASP A 209 1.49 -4.87 -0.94
N LEU A 210 1.43 -5.85 -0.04
CA LEU A 210 0.21 -6.32 0.61
C LEU A 210 0.09 -5.69 2.00
N LEU A 211 -1.01 -4.98 2.24
CA LEU A 211 -1.20 -4.15 3.43
C LEU A 211 -2.53 -4.49 4.13
N PRO A 212 -2.58 -4.45 5.46
CA PRO A 212 -3.82 -4.69 6.19
C PRO A 212 -4.87 -3.60 5.92
N VAL A 213 -6.15 -3.94 6.05
CA VAL A 213 -7.23 -2.93 5.93
C VAL A 213 -7.05 -1.88 7.03
N GLY A 214 -7.10 -0.61 6.64
CA GLY A 214 -6.88 0.54 7.54
C GLY A 214 -5.45 1.05 7.53
N TRP A 215 -4.50 0.37 6.88
CA TRP A 215 -3.09 0.76 6.84
C TRP A 215 -2.91 2.16 6.25
N CYS A 216 -3.52 2.47 5.11
CA CYS A 216 -3.44 3.79 4.49
C CYS A 216 -3.90 4.91 5.43
N LYS A 217 -5.02 4.69 6.13
CA LYS A 217 -5.55 5.64 7.10
C LYS A 217 -4.57 5.88 8.25
N ALA A 218 -4.01 4.81 8.81
CA ALA A 218 -3.02 4.91 9.88
C ALA A 218 -1.71 5.56 9.41
N ALA A 219 -1.32 5.34 8.15
CA ALA A 219 -0.10 5.87 7.56
C ALA A 219 -0.23 7.33 7.13
N GLY A 220 -1.46 7.85 7.00
CA GLY A 220 -1.71 9.11 6.31
C GLY A 220 -1.48 9.02 4.80
N HIS A 221 -1.60 7.82 4.21
CA HIS A 221 -1.53 7.60 2.77
C HIS A 221 -2.94 7.61 2.16
N PRO A 222 -3.14 8.19 0.96
CA PRO A 222 -4.44 8.13 0.28
C PRO A 222 -4.76 6.69 -0.16
N LEU A 223 -5.94 6.20 0.23
CA LEU A 223 -6.52 4.96 -0.30
C LEU A 223 -7.44 5.32 -1.47
N GLN A 224 -7.32 4.61 -2.60
CA GLN A 224 -8.22 4.81 -3.73
C GLN A 224 -9.63 4.29 -3.43
N SER A 225 -10.64 4.83 -4.11
CA SER A 225 -11.97 4.23 -4.12
C SER A 225 -11.99 2.97 -5.01
N PRO A 226 -12.89 1.99 -4.75
CA PRO A 226 -13.14 0.91 -5.70
C PRO A 226 -13.52 1.46 -7.08
N GLY A 227 -13.21 0.69 -8.13
CA GLY A 227 -13.53 1.08 -9.50
C GLY A 227 -15.04 1.18 -9.75
N HIS A 228 -15.41 1.89 -10.82
CA HIS A 228 -16.81 2.22 -11.16
C HIS A 228 -17.73 1.00 -11.36
N VAL A 229 -17.20 -0.21 -11.55
CA VAL A 229 -18.02 -1.43 -11.67
C VAL A 229 -18.59 -1.86 -10.32
N ALA A 230 -17.86 -1.65 -9.21
CA ALA A 230 -18.33 -2.03 -7.87
C ALA A 230 -19.51 -1.17 -7.40
N LEU A 231 -19.52 0.12 -7.73
CA LEU A 231 -20.61 1.05 -7.36
C LEU A 231 -21.95 0.63 -7.98
N LYS A 232 -21.94 0.06 -9.21
CA LYS A 232 -23.16 -0.41 -9.88
C LYS A 232 -23.76 -1.68 -9.24
N ILE A 233 -22.95 -2.50 -8.58
CA ILE A 233 -23.43 -3.73 -7.92
C ILE A 233 -24.05 -3.38 -6.56
N ALA A 234 -23.46 -2.42 -5.83
CA ALA A 234 -24.03 -1.91 -4.58
C ALA A 234 -25.37 -1.18 -4.80
N ASP A 235 -25.50 -0.42 -5.89
CA ASP A 235 -26.78 0.23 -6.24
C ASP A 235 -27.87 -0.79 -6.61
N LYS A 236 -27.51 -1.90 -7.26
CA LYS A 236 -28.47 -2.94 -7.64
C LYS A 236 -28.95 -3.79 -6.46
N SER A 237 -28.09 -4.06 -5.47
CA SER A 237 -28.46 -4.85 -4.29
C SER A 237 -29.42 -4.11 -3.34
N MET A 238 -29.51 -2.78 -3.43
CA MET A 238 -30.53 -1.99 -2.71
C MET A 238 -31.89 -1.92 -3.43
N THR A 239 -31.96 -2.28 -4.71
CA THR A 239 -33.21 -2.17 -5.51
C THR A 239 -33.97 -3.48 -5.70
N ASP A 240 -33.43 -4.62 -5.25
CA ASP A 240 -34.06 -5.93 -5.44
C ASP A 240 -34.40 -6.59 -4.10
N SER A 241 -35.53 -6.18 -3.52
CA SER A 241 -36.22 -6.92 -2.45
C SER A 241 -37.69 -7.07 -2.84
N PRO A 242 -38.23 -8.30 -2.99
CA PRO A 242 -39.62 -8.50 -3.40
C PRO A 242 -40.55 -8.41 -2.18
N SER A 243 -41.20 -7.27 -1.95
CA SER A 243 -42.26 -7.16 -0.95
C SER A 243 -43.63 -7.43 -1.57
N HIS A 244 -44.05 -8.70 -1.57
CA HIS A 244 -45.44 -9.08 -1.71
C HIS A 244 -46.04 -9.19 -0.31
N LEU A 245 -46.68 -8.14 0.21
CA LEU A 245 -47.77 -8.23 1.20
C LEU A 245 -48.53 -6.88 1.24
N ALA A 246 -49.85 -6.98 1.23
CA ALA A 246 -50.81 -5.92 1.01
C ALA A 246 -51.08 -5.03 2.24
N HIS A 247 -51.45 -3.77 1.95
CA HIS A 247 -52.36 -2.87 2.67
C HIS A 247 -52.32 -2.78 4.20
N ILE A 248 -51.80 -1.67 4.73
CA ILE A 248 -52.44 -0.91 5.82
C ILE A 248 -52.28 0.59 5.55
N ASN A 249 -53.40 1.30 5.36
CA ASN A 249 -53.47 2.76 5.35
C ASN A 249 -53.29 3.30 6.78
N LEU A 250 -52.27 4.10 7.02
CA LEU A 250 -52.20 4.96 8.21
C LEU A 250 -51.92 6.41 7.77
N LYS A 251 -52.94 7.24 8.02
CA LYS A 251 -52.96 8.70 7.89
C LYS A 251 -51.84 9.29 8.72
N LEU A 252 -51.01 10.15 8.12
CA LEU A 252 -50.02 10.95 8.83
C LEU A 252 -50.66 12.30 9.21
N ASP A 253 -51.07 12.44 10.47
CA ASP A 253 -51.43 13.74 11.04
C ASP A 253 -50.18 14.60 11.21
N ARG A 254 -50.31 15.87 10.81
CA ARG A 254 -49.27 16.90 10.87
C ARG A 254 -49.33 17.59 12.25
N PRO A 255 -48.25 17.70 13.04
CA PRO A 255 -48.31 18.51 14.26
C PRO A 255 -48.00 19.99 13.96
N GLU A 256 -48.82 20.87 14.54
CA GLU A 256 -48.70 22.32 14.51
C GLU A 256 -47.51 22.84 15.34
N ARG A 257 -47.02 24.03 14.98
CA ARG A 257 -45.98 24.77 15.72
C ARG A 257 -46.60 25.50 16.92
N PRO A 258 -45.95 25.54 18.09
CA PRO A 258 -46.25 26.53 19.10
C PRO A 258 -45.34 27.78 18.98
N SER A 259 -45.97 28.93 19.15
CA SER A 259 -45.41 30.27 19.19
C SER A 259 -44.91 30.69 20.58
N SER A 260 -43.82 31.46 20.56
CA SER A 260 -43.39 32.51 21.52
C SER A 260 -43.31 32.21 23.02
N LEU A 261 -42.09 32.24 23.56
CA LEU A 261 -41.77 32.90 24.83
C LEU A 261 -40.35 33.52 24.75
N VAL A 262 -40.13 34.54 25.58
CA VAL A 262 -39.29 35.72 25.36
C VAL A 262 -38.12 35.81 26.38
N CYS A 263 -37.05 36.53 25.98
CA CYS A 263 -35.99 37.21 26.77
C CYS A 263 -34.81 36.41 27.37
N PRO A 264 -33.66 37.05 27.75
CA PRO A 264 -33.10 38.36 27.33
C PRO A 264 -31.58 38.35 27.01
N SER A 265 -31.12 39.44 26.38
CA SER A 265 -29.74 39.86 26.11
C SER A 265 -28.92 40.23 27.37
N HIS A 266 -27.64 39.84 27.44
CA HIS A 266 -26.45 40.69 27.75
C HIS A 266 -25.21 39.82 28.08
N TYR A 267 -24.08 40.11 27.42
CA TYR A 267 -22.73 39.66 27.82
C TYR A 267 -21.92 40.90 28.24
N PRO A 268 -21.22 40.89 29.40
CA PRO A 268 -20.16 41.85 29.66
C PRO A 268 -18.78 41.25 29.38
N SER A 269 -17.99 42.02 28.65
CA SER A 269 -16.55 41.88 28.44
C SER A 269 -15.79 41.98 29.76
N LYS A 270 -14.76 41.13 29.98
CA LYS A 270 -13.78 41.32 31.06
C LYS A 270 -12.37 41.56 30.50
N LYS A 271 -11.76 42.58 31.09
CA LYS A 271 -10.46 43.19 30.84
C LYS A 271 -9.28 42.34 31.33
N LYS A 272 -8.13 42.64 30.72
CA LYS A 272 -6.75 42.44 31.21
C LYS A 272 -6.57 42.68 32.72
N MET A 273 -5.79 41.79 33.34
CA MET A 273 -4.65 42.14 34.21
C MET A 273 -3.47 41.29 33.76
#